data_AF-A0A950NP32-F1
#
_entry.id   AF-A0A950NP32-F1
#
_cell.length_a   1.000
_cell.length_b   1.000
_cell.length_c   1.000
_cell.angle_alpha   90.00
_cell.angle_beta   90.00
_cell.angle_gamma   90.00
#
_symmetry.space_group_name_H-M   'P 1'
#
loop_
_entity.id
_entity.type
_entity.pdbx_description
1 polymer ?
#
loop_
_entity_poly.entity_id
_entity_poly.type
_entity_poly.pdbx_seq_one_letter_code
_entity_poly.pdbx_strand_id
1 'polypeptide(L)'
;NETFSGGPGTDTVDYSARTNPVLVIVDSTGVGKSGESTTAVTACPTYTAAMGMTPATFSASATESDIILDADVIKAGKASAGSNPINVILGDKSGKLTITGGPGNELFCQGDDTWKNGTDTLTGGGGVDAVDYSLRAHTLNVTMDGKTASGDSTGNSSKGEGDLVGADVQNIYLGSGGSAMTPSVYTGNLLNNTFFSGTGGYATVNGSDGDDTLDEGTEATSTISGVCDPMSTACPDDSHASETFNGGKGTDTVNYRNRMTAIYVKMDGAYKGGAGASGAGANGSENDVIAVDVENLYGGAGADHIEGNLLDNDIEGNGGGDTLCGGAGNDTLLGNNASTTDNETLHGGDCADDADPGAFNMCLGTGSAGTPLVANAQNCQFVSQ
;
A
#
# COMPACT_ATOMS: atom_id res chain seq x y z
N ASN A 1 -19.98 20.35 -22.03
CA ASN A 1 -19.62 19.62 -23.28
C ASN A 1 -18.90 20.57 -24.23
N GLU A 2 -17.66 20.85 -23.88
CA GLU A 2 -16.67 21.50 -24.72
C GLU A 2 -15.87 20.47 -25.53
N THR A 3 -15.16 20.92 -26.56
CA THR A 3 -14.16 20.11 -27.28
C THR A 3 -12.88 20.92 -27.37
N PHE A 4 -11.82 20.43 -26.73
CA PHE A 4 -10.49 21.01 -26.73
C PHE A 4 -9.65 20.30 -27.80
N SER A 5 -9.19 21.06 -28.80
CA SER A 5 -8.27 20.57 -29.83
C SER A 5 -7.03 21.46 -29.82
N GLY A 6 -5.93 20.90 -29.34
CA GLY A 6 -4.60 21.49 -29.45
C GLY A 6 -4.10 21.50 -30.89
N GLY A 7 -3.16 22.40 -31.18
CA GLY A 7 -2.42 22.45 -32.44
C GLY A 7 -0.98 21.97 -32.21
N PRO A 8 -0.03 22.27 -33.11
CA PRO A 8 1.38 22.06 -32.78
C PRO A 8 1.79 22.92 -31.58
N GLY A 9 2.32 22.33 -30.50
CA GLY A 9 2.75 23.10 -29.33
C GLY A 9 2.70 22.31 -28.04
N THR A 10 2.58 23.03 -26.93
CA THR A 10 2.20 22.49 -25.62
C THR A 10 0.79 22.99 -25.33
N ASP A 11 -0.17 22.09 -25.31
CA ASP A 11 -1.58 22.39 -25.10
C ASP A 11 -1.99 22.08 -23.65
N THR A 12 -2.64 23.05 -23.00
CA THR A 12 -3.04 22.95 -21.60
C THR A 12 -4.55 22.90 -21.45
N VAL A 13 -5.04 21.90 -20.73
CA VAL A 13 -6.40 21.87 -20.20
C VAL A 13 -6.34 22.20 -18.72
N ASP A 14 -7.02 23.28 -18.33
CA ASP A 14 -6.91 23.86 -16.99
C ASP A 14 -8.26 23.80 -16.25
N TYR A 15 -8.37 22.85 -15.32
CA TYR A 15 -9.54 22.71 -14.45
C TYR A 15 -9.37 23.44 -13.11
N SER A 16 -8.27 24.16 -12.86
CA SER A 16 -7.94 24.73 -11.53
C SER A 16 -8.94 25.74 -10.96
N ALA A 17 -9.92 26.18 -11.75
CA ALA A 17 -11.04 27.00 -11.29
C ALA A 17 -12.26 26.19 -10.83
N ARG A 18 -12.34 24.91 -11.16
CA ARG A 18 -13.45 24.02 -10.78
C ARG A 18 -13.38 23.72 -9.27
N THR A 19 -14.54 23.66 -8.61
CA THR A 19 -14.67 23.41 -7.16
C THR A 19 -15.21 22.02 -6.82
N ASN A 20 -15.72 21.31 -7.84
CA ASN A 20 -16.17 19.93 -7.77
C ASN A 20 -15.04 19.00 -8.27
N PRO A 21 -15.04 17.71 -7.85
CA PRO A 21 -14.13 16.72 -8.41
C PRO A 21 -14.25 16.63 -9.93
N VAL A 22 -13.11 16.56 -10.61
CA VAL A 22 -13.01 16.41 -12.06
C VAL A 22 -12.38 15.06 -12.37
N LEU A 23 -13.14 14.21 -13.06
CA LEU A 23 -12.60 13.00 -13.67
C LEU A 23 -12.05 13.38 -15.05
N VAL A 24 -10.80 13.01 -15.34
CA VAL A 24 -10.19 13.16 -16.66
C VAL A 24 -9.65 11.82 -17.12
N ILE A 25 -10.23 11.27 -18.18
CA ILE A 25 -9.75 10.04 -18.80
C ILE A 25 -9.20 10.44 -20.14
N VAL A 26 -7.92 10.20 -20.42
CA VAL A 26 -7.43 10.17 -21.80
C VAL A 26 -7.59 8.72 -22.28
N ASP A 27 -8.06 8.49 -23.52
CA ASP A 27 -8.10 7.16 -24.17
C ASP A 27 -6.96 6.96 -25.19
N SER A 28 -6.60 5.69 -25.47
CA SER A 28 -5.35 5.31 -26.16
C SER A 28 -5.11 5.96 -27.53
N THR A 29 -6.12 6.66 -28.07
CA THR A 29 -6.05 7.48 -29.27
C THR A 29 -5.63 8.93 -29.02
N GLY A 30 -5.35 9.33 -27.77
CA GLY A 30 -5.13 10.69 -27.31
C GLY A 30 -6.43 11.48 -27.11
N VAL A 31 -7.58 10.81 -27.14
CA VAL A 31 -8.89 11.45 -26.98
C VAL A 31 -9.32 11.30 -25.53
N GLY A 32 -9.21 12.36 -24.76
CA GLY A 32 -9.76 12.43 -23.43
C GLY A 32 -11.22 12.84 -23.33
N LYS A 33 -11.85 12.44 -22.24
CA LYS A 33 -13.10 13.01 -21.75
C LYS A 33 -12.94 13.47 -20.32
N SER A 34 -13.65 14.53 -19.99
CA SER A 34 -13.77 14.99 -18.61
C SER A 34 -15.22 15.17 -18.20
N GLY A 35 -15.45 15.14 -16.89
CA GLY A 35 -16.72 15.52 -16.30
C GLY A 35 -16.57 15.87 -14.83
N GLU A 36 -17.31 16.89 -14.38
CA GLU A 36 -17.49 17.14 -12.96
C GLU A 36 -18.33 16.02 -12.36
N SER A 37 -17.82 15.39 -11.30
CA SER A 37 -18.52 14.36 -10.55
C SER A 37 -19.10 14.93 -9.27
N THR A 38 -20.34 14.56 -8.93
CA THR A 38 -20.93 14.85 -7.61
C THR A 38 -20.47 13.88 -6.52
N THR A 39 -19.72 12.83 -6.89
CA THR A 39 -19.17 11.81 -5.99
C THR A 39 -17.68 11.63 -6.22
N ALA A 40 -16.90 11.49 -5.14
CA ALA A 40 -15.48 11.15 -5.25
C ALA A 40 -15.32 9.78 -5.93
N VAL A 41 -14.37 9.67 -6.86
CA VAL A 41 -13.98 8.38 -7.45
C VAL A 41 -12.88 7.81 -6.56
N THR A 42 -13.16 6.74 -5.82
CA THR A 42 -12.25 6.24 -4.77
C THR A 42 -11.29 5.14 -5.22
N ALA A 43 -11.35 4.72 -6.49
CA ALA A 43 -10.49 3.67 -7.04
C ALA A 43 -10.37 3.82 -8.57
N CYS A 44 -9.27 3.34 -9.13
CA CYS A 44 -9.09 3.33 -10.58
C CYS A 44 -10.10 2.38 -11.26
N PRO A 45 -10.71 2.79 -12.39
CA PRO A 45 -11.64 1.94 -13.11
C PRO A 45 -10.91 0.77 -13.80
N THR A 46 -11.46 -0.45 -13.70
CA THR A 46 -10.94 -1.60 -14.44
C THR A 46 -11.36 -1.55 -15.91
N TYR A 47 -10.41 -1.76 -16.81
CA TYR A 47 -10.69 -1.92 -18.24
C TYR A 47 -11.08 -3.38 -18.51
N THR A 48 -12.24 -3.64 -19.12
CA THR A 48 -12.50 -4.97 -19.70
C THR A 48 -12.70 -4.82 -21.20
N ALA A 49 -11.97 -5.61 -22.00
CA ALA A 49 -12.11 -5.62 -23.46
C ALA A 49 -13.54 -5.98 -23.93
N ALA A 50 -14.36 -6.59 -23.06
CA ALA A 50 -15.79 -6.84 -23.29
C ALA A 50 -16.69 -5.60 -23.16
N MET A 51 -16.18 -4.49 -22.60
CA MET A 51 -16.97 -3.29 -22.35
C MET A 51 -17.11 -2.34 -23.53
N GLY A 52 -16.39 -2.54 -24.66
CA GLY A 52 -16.57 -1.77 -25.91
C GLY A 52 -17.08 -0.35 -25.67
N MET A 53 -16.39 0.41 -24.80
CA MET A 53 -16.99 1.59 -24.16
C MET A 53 -17.21 2.66 -25.21
N THR A 54 -18.39 2.65 -25.81
CA THR A 54 -19.00 3.90 -26.25
C THR A 54 -19.12 4.79 -25.00
N PRO A 55 -18.96 6.12 -25.12
CA PRO A 55 -18.87 7.13 -24.05
C PRO A 55 -19.94 7.19 -22.93
N ALA A 56 -20.64 6.10 -22.57
CA ALA A 56 -21.90 6.14 -21.83
C ALA A 56 -21.87 5.44 -20.46
N THR A 57 -20.73 4.90 -20.00
CA THR A 57 -20.60 4.46 -18.60
C THR A 57 -19.49 5.24 -17.92
N PHE A 58 -19.60 6.56 -17.98
CA PHE A 58 -19.27 7.42 -16.85
C PHE A 58 -19.93 6.82 -15.60
N SER A 59 -19.28 6.86 -14.44
CA SER A 59 -20.02 6.64 -13.19
C SER A 59 -21.25 7.56 -13.23
N ALA A 60 -22.38 7.10 -12.69
CA ALA A 60 -23.70 7.70 -12.84
C ALA A 60 -23.87 9.12 -12.22
N SER A 61 -22.80 9.91 -12.13
CA SER A 61 -22.68 11.16 -11.37
C SER A 61 -21.94 12.28 -12.11
N ALA A 62 -21.30 12.01 -13.27
CA ALA A 62 -20.63 13.04 -14.05
C ALA A 62 -21.61 13.80 -14.95
N THR A 63 -21.76 15.11 -14.76
CA THR A 63 -22.78 15.92 -15.47
C THR A 63 -22.31 16.55 -16.77
N GLU A 64 -20.99 16.57 -17.02
CA GLU A 64 -20.38 17.10 -18.25
C GLU A 64 -19.58 15.98 -18.96
N SER A 65 -19.50 16.03 -20.29
CA SER A 65 -18.74 15.12 -21.14
C SER A 65 -17.93 15.91 -22.16
N ASP A 66 -16.94 16.66 -21.69
CA ASP A 66 -16.05 17.40 -22.58
C ASP A 66 -15.13 16.41 -23.31
N ILE A 67 -14.58 16.83 -24.45
CA ILE A 67 -13.67 16.04 -25.28
C ILE A 67 -12.31 16.76 -25.32
N ILE A 68 -11.23 16.05 -25.05
CA ILE A 68 -9.84 16.53 -25.09
C ILE A 68 -9.17 15.79 -26.24
N LEU A 69 -8.59 16.45 -27.24
CA LEU A 69 -8.04 15.75 -28.42
C LEU A 69 -6.51 15.79 -28.50
N ASP A 70 -5.88 16.74 -27.81
CA ASP A 70 -4.42 16.95 -27.80
C ASP A 70 -4.10 17.84 -26.59
N ALA A 71 -3.84 17.24 -25.43
CA ALA A 71 -3.39 17.95 -24.24
C ALA A 71 -2.04 17.40 -23.80
N ASP A 72 -1.07 18.29 -23.60
CA ASP A 72 0.25 17.97 -23.04
C ASP A 72 0.29 18.24 -21.53
N VAL A 73 -0.60 19.13 -21.05
CA VAL A 73 -0.70 19.53 -19.65
C VAL A 73 -2.14 19.46 -19.18
N ILE A 74 -2.38 18.76 -18.08
CA ILE A 74 -3.66 18.72 -17.39
C ILE A 74 -3.46 19.29 -15.99
N LYS A 75 -4.22 20.33 -15.64
CA LYS A 75 -4.27 20.86 -14.28
C LYS A 75 -5.59 20.50 -13.63
N ALA A 76 -5.53 19.83 -12.49
CA ALA A 76 -6.72 19.41 -11.75
C ALA A 76 -7.43 20.59 -11.06
N GLY A 77 -8.68 20.35 -10.64
CA GLY A 77 -9.52 21.34 -9.98
C GLY A 77 -9.09 21.68 -8.55
N LYS A 78 -9.76 22.67 -7.95
CA LYS A 78 -9.61 23.00 -6.53
C LYS A 78 -10.61 22.19 -5.72
N ALA A 79 -10.12 21.45 -4.73
CA ALA A 79 -10.95 21.05 -3.63
C ALA A 79 -11.45 22.26 -2.84
N SER A 80 -12.75 22.29 -2.55
CA SER A 80 -13.25 23.11 -1.46
C SER A 80 -12.75 22.51 -0.14
N ALA A 81 -12.25 23.36 0.76
CA ALA A 81 -11.68 22.92 2.04
C ALA A 81 -12.66 21.99 2.79
N GLY A 82 -12.26 20.74 3.01
CA GLY A 82 -13.06 19.72 3.69
C GLY A 82 -13.86 18.76 2.79
N SER A 83 -13.68 18.82 1.47
CA SER A 83 -14.13 17.79 0.53
C SER A 83 -12.89 17.13 -0.09
N ASN A 84 -12.88 15.79 -0.26
CA ASN A 84 -11.83 15.07 -0.99
C ASN A 84 -12.29 14.81 -2.45
N PRO A 85 -12.20 15.78 -3.36
CA PRO A 85 -12.40 15.50 -4.76
C PRO A 85 -11.19 14.74 -5.30
N ILE A 86 -11.30 13.42 -5.33
CA ILE A 86 -10.34 12.61 -6.06
C ILE A 86 -10.50 12.93 -7.55
N ASN A 87 -9.51 13.64 -8.09
CA ASN A 87 -9.38 13.79 -9.53
C ASN A 87 -8.66 12.56 -10.05
N VAL A 88 -9.38 11.70 -10.77
CA VAL A 88 -8.78 10.55 -11.45
C VAL A 88 -8.28 11.01 -12.80
N ILE A 89 -6.98 10.85 -13.03
CA ILE A 89 -6.32 11.20 -14.28
C ILE A 89 -5.66 9.94 -14.84
N LEU A 90 -6.17 9.47 -15.98
CA LEU A 90 -5.60 8.37 -16.75
C LEU A 90 -4.73 8.96 -17.86
N GLY A 91 -3.45 8.60 -17.88
CA GLY A 91 -2.53 9.00 -18.93
C GLY A 91 -2.69 8.10 -20.16
N ASP A 92 -2.95 8.68 -21.33
CA ASP A 92 -2.54 8.02 -22.56
C ASP A 92 -2.24 8.94 -23.77
N LYS A 93 -1.05 8.65 -24.26
CA LYS A 93 -0.62 8.49 -25.64
C LYS A 93 0.68 7.72 -25.50
N SER A 94 1.29 7.24 -26.57
CA SER A 94 2.68 6.76 -26.52
C SER A 94 3.69 7.92 -26.32
N GLY A 95 3.33 8.97 -25.57
CA GLY A 95 3.99 10.25 -25.44
C GLY A 95 3.81 10.83 -24.04
N LYS A 96 4.48 11.93 -23.75
CA LYS A 96 4.61 12.48 -22.39
C LYS A 96 3.44 13.40 -22.03
N LEU A 97 2.73 13.11 -20.94
CA LEU A 97 1.75 14.00 -20.32
C LEU A 97 2.33 14.63 -19.04
N THR A 98 2.07 15.92 -18.82
CA THR A 98 2.33 16.57 -17.53
C THR A 98 1.01 16.77 -16.79
N ILE A 99 0.85 16.05 -15.69
CA ILE A 99 -0.32 16.11 -14.84
C ILE A 99 0.07 16.87 -13.57
N THR A 100 -0.64 17.95 -13.29
CA THR A 100 -0.44 18.73 -12.06
C THR A 100 -1.76 18.79 -11.29
N GLY A 101 -1.76 18.21 -10.10
CA GLY A 101 -2.86 18.31 -9.17
C GLY A 101 -3.01 19.71 -8.58
N GLY A 102 -4.02 19.84 -7.72
CA GLY A 102 -4.45 21.10 -7.13
C GLY A 102 -4.32 21.06 -5.62
N PRO A 103 -5.04 21.91 -4.89
CA PRO A 103 -5.39 21.62 -3.51
C PRO A 103 -6.43 20.48 -3.49
N GLY A 104 -6.25 19.46 -2.67
CA GLY A 104 -7.11 18.27 -2.63
C GLY A 104 -6.30 16.99 -2.53
N ASN A 105 -7.00 15.86 -2.55
CA ASN A 105 -6.37 14.55 -2.65
C ASN A 105 -6.53 14.09 -4.10
N GLU A 106 -5.43 13.89 -4.80
CA GLU A 106 -5.41 13.41 -6.19
C GLU A 106 -5.17 11.89 -6.30
N LEU A 107 -5.68 11.25 -7.37
CA LEU A 107 -5.40 9.84 -7.69
C LEU A 107 -4.96 9.71 -9.15
N PHE A 108 -3.69 9.39 -9.36
CA PHE A 108 -3.10 9.17 -10.69
C PHE A 108 -3.18 7.69 -11.07
N CYS A 109 -4.07 7.35 -12.00
CA CYS A 109 -4.31 5.97 -12.40
C CYS A 109 -3.41 5.58 -13.58
N GLN A 110 -2.63 4.52 -13.40
CA GLN A 110 -1.66 4.07 -14.40
C GLN A 110 -2.20 2.94 -15.30
N GLY A 111 -3.47 2.56 -15.15
CA GLY A 111 -4.11 1.55 -16.01
C GLY A 111 -3.48 0.15 -15.91
N ASP A 112 -3.93 -0.75 -16.79
CA ASP A 112 -3.39 -2.11 -16.92
C ASP A 112 -2.30 -2.20 -18.00
N ASP A 113 -1.64 -3.35 -18.12
CA ASP A 113 -0.54 -3.57 -19.07
C ASP A 113 -0.91 -3.47 -20.57
N THR A 114 -2.21 -3.40 -20.90
CA THR A 114 -2.66 -3.15 -22.28
C THR A 114 -2.53 -1.68 -22.67
N TRP A 115 -2.40 -0.79 -21.68
CA TRP A 115 -2.20 0.63 -21.91
C TRP A 115 -0.75 0.89 -22.30
N LYS A 116 -0.55 1.74 -23.32
CA LYS A 116 0.77 2.05 -23.85
C LYS A 116 1.54 3.08 -23.02
N ASN A 117 0.92 3.60 -21.94
CA ASN A 117 1.28 4.75 -21.12
C ASN A 117 2.66 5.29 -21.42
N GLY A 118 2.68 6.50 -21.96
CA GLY A 118 3.92 7.18 -22.23
C GLY A 118 4.56 7.68 -20.94
N THR A 119 5.73 8.31 -21.08
CA THR A 119 6.51 8.84 -19.97
C THR A 119 5.83 10.06 -19.36
N ASP A 120 5.05 9.86 -18.31
CA ASP A 120 4.24 10.93 -17.71
C ASP A 120 4.97 11.65 -16.57
N THR A 121 4.45 12.80 -16.16
CA THR A 121 4.95 13.56 -15.00
C THR A 121 3.76 13.84 -14.10
N LEU A 122 3.78 13.27 -12.90
CA LEU A 122 2.66 13.28 -11.96
C LEU A 122 3.05 14.17 -10.78
N THR A 123 2.42 15.32 -10.62
CA THR A 123 2.65 16.23 -9.50
C THR A 123 1.39 16.31 -8.67
N GLY A 124 1.47 15.96 -7.39
CA GLY A 124 0.33 15.90 -6.47
C GLY A 124 -0.30 17.26 -6.22
N GLY A 125 0.49 18.26 -5.85
CA GLY A 125 -0.02 19.55 -5.41
C GLY A 125 -0.11 19.62 -3.90
N GLY A 126 -1.28 19.91 -3.35
CA GLY A 126 -1.44 20.08 -1.91
C GLY A 126 -2.57 19.23 -1.35
N GLY A 127 -2.25 18.27 -0.51
CA GLY A 127 -3.20 17.40 0.19
C GLY A 127 -2.55 16.04 0.37
N VAL A 128 -3.33 14.96 0.29
CA VAL A 128 -2.81 13.59 0.31
C VAL A 128 -3.09 12.93 -1.03
N ASP A 129 -2.04 12.80 -1.83
CA ASP A 129 -2.10 12.37 -3.21
C ASP A 129 -1.63 10.93 -3.36
N ALA A 130 -2.19 10.23 -4.34
CA ALA A 130 -1.94 8.82 -4.59
C ALA A 130 -1.60 8.54 -6.06
N VAL A 131 -0.71 7.60 -6.31
CA VAL A 131 -0.52 6.96 -7.61
C VAL A 131 -0.94 5.50 -7.55
N ASP A 132 -1.65 5.01 -8.55
CA ASP A 132 -2.22 3.66 -8.54
C ASP A 132 -1.70 2.85 -9.74
N TYR A 133 -0.87 1.87 -9.40
CA TYR A 133 -0.32 0.87 -10.31
C TYR A 133 -0.98 -0.51 -10.11
N SER A 134 -2.05 -0.63 -9.32
CA SER A 134 -2.64 -1.91 -8.90
C SER A 134 -3.11 -2.82 -10.03
N LEU A 135 -3.42 -2.24 -11.19
CA LEU A 135 -3.83 -3.00 -12.38
C LEU A 135 -2.66 -3.49 -13.24
N ARG A 136 -1.41 -3.12 -12.91
CA ARG A 136 -0.22 -3.59 -13.61
C ARG A 136 0.17 -4.98 -13.11
N ALA A 137 0.51 -5.87 -14.04
CA ALA A 137 0.95 -7.23 -13.75
C ALA A 137 2.40 -7.49 -14.21
N HIS A 138 3.05 -6.52 -14.84
CA HIS A 138 4.49 -6.55 -15.08
C HIS A 138 5.31 -6.05 -13.88
N THR A 139 6.59 -6.44 -13.83
CA THR A 139 7.52 -5.96 -12.79
C THR A 139 7.68 -4.45 -12.89
N LEU A 140 7.42 -3.75 -11.79
CA LEU A 140 7.50 -2.29 -11.73
C LEU A 140 8.76 -1.84 -10.99
N ASN A 141 9.29 -0.67 -11.38
CA ASN A 141 10.20 0.09 -10.54
C ASN A 141 9.60 1.48 -10.37
N VAL A 142 9.21 1.86 -9.17
CA VAL A 142 8.58 3.17 -8.89
C VAL A 142 9.38 3.91 -7.83
N THR A 143 9.66 5.18 -8.07
CA THR A 143 10.37 6.06 -7.14
C THR A 143 9.67 7.42 -7.09
N MET A 144 9.23 7.83 -5.91
CA MET A 144 8.40 9.03 -5.72
C MET A 144 9.25 10.30 -5.49
N ASP A 145 10.22 10.60 -6.34
CA ASP A 145 11.18 11.72 -6.16
C ASP A 145 11.01 12.88 -7.18
N GLY A 146 10.04 12.74 -8.08
CA GLY A 146 9.75 13.65 -9.20
C GLY A 146 10.80 13.67 -10.30
N LYS A 147 11.77 12.74 -10.30
CA LYS A 147 12.98 12.79 -11.16
C LYS A 147 13.35 11.46 -11.77
N THR A 148 13.14 10.37 -11.04
CA THR A 148 13.49 9.01 -11.42
C THR A 148 12.37 8.42 -12.26
N ALA A 149 12.76 7.89 -13.42
CA ALA A 149 11.85 7.22 -14.34
C ALA A 149 11.26 5.96 -13.68
N SER A 150 9.93 5.90 -13.61
CA SER A 150 9.15 4.92 -12.87
C SER A 150 8.18 4.14 -13.78
N GLY A 151 7.56 3.09 -13.25
CA GLY A 151 6.54 2.26 -13.92
C GLY A 151 7.08 0.92 -14.41
N ASP A 152 6.44 0.34 -15.44
CA ASP A 152 6.81 -0.98 -15.97
C ASP A 152 8.27 -1.02 -16.43
N SER A 153 9.04 -1.96 -15.90
CA SER A 153 10.46 -2.15 -16.20
C SER A 153 10.71 -2.94 -17.48
N THR A 154 9.68 -3.55 -18.07
CA THR A 154 9.77 -4.56 -19.16
C THR A 154 8.96 -4.25 -20.43
N GLY A 155 7.83 -3.53 -20.40
CA GLY A 155 7.05 -3.07 -21.58
C GLY A 155 6.89 -1.55 -21.58
N ASN A 156 7.06 -0.78 -22.67
CA ASN A 156 6.63 -0.93 -24.06
C ASN A 156 7.85 -0.72 -24.99
N SER A 157 8.24 -1.71 -25.80
CA SER A 157 9.44 -1.66 -26.67
C SER A 157 10.80 -1.63 -25.94
N SER A 158 10.91 -2.23 -24.75
CA SER A 158 12.16 -2.26 -23.95
C SER A 158 12.67 -0.90 -23.48
N LYS A 159 11.77 0.06 -23.26
CA LYS A 159 12.10 1.42 -22.77
C LYS A 159 11.54 1.78 -21.40
N GLY A 160 10.69 0.91 -20.83
CA GLY A 160 9.88 1.22 -19.65
C GLY A 160 8.89 2.36 -19.87
N GLU A 161 7.90 2.50 -18.99
CA GLU A 161 6.89 3.57 -19.02
C GLU A 161 7.56 4.95 -18.81
N GLY A 162 8.35 5.07 -17.74
CA GLY A 162 9.26 6.17 -17.49
C GLY A 162 8.66 7.35 -16.73
N ASP A 163 7.59 7.12 -15.99
CA ASP A 163 6.87 8.17 -15.27
C ASP A 163 7.75 8.87 -14.25
N LEU A 164 7.48 10.16 -14.03
CA LEU A 164 8.06 10.93 -12.94
C LEU A 164 6.98 11.12 -11.87
N VAL A 165 6.98 10.24 -10.87
CA VAL A 165 6.06 10.35 -9.72
C VAL A 165 6.58 11.41 -8.77
N GLY A 166 5.77 12.44 -8.49
CA GLY A 166 6.16 13.62 -7.73
C GLY A 166 6.65 13.32 -6.31
N ALA A 167 7.59 14.13 -5.83
CA ALA A 167 8.05 14.13 -4.44
C ALA A 167 7.00 14.65 -3.44
N ASP A 168 5.84 15.08 -3.94
CA ASP A 168 4.68 15.54 -3.20
C ASP A 168 3.54 14.51 -3.21
N VAL A 169 3.77 13.28 -3.71
CA VAL A 169 2.81 12.17 -3.63
C VAL A 169 3.10 11.34 -2.38
N GLN A 170 2.06 11.02 -1.60
CA GLN A 170 2.19 10.28 -0.34
C GLN A 170 1.88 8.80 -0.52
N ASN A 171 0.90 8.47 -1.36
CA ASN A 171 0.32 7.14 -1.38
C ASN A 171 0.60 6.41 -2.68
N ILE A 172 0.75 5.10 -2.60
CA ILE A 172 0.90 4.24 -3.78
C ILE A 172 0.12 2.94 -3.63
N TYR A 173 -0.63 2.57 -4.67
CA TYR A 173 -1.22 1.25 -4.79
C TYR A 173 -0.32 0.38 -5.67
N LEU A 174 0.16 -0.73 -5.12
CA LEU A 174 1.15 -1.59 -5.72
C LEU A 174 0.53 -2.47 -6.81
N GLY A 175 1.25 -2.66 -7.91
CA GLY A 175 0.92 -3.63 -8.94
C GLY A 175 1.23 -5.07 -8.53
N SER A 176 0.61 -6.01 -9.26
CA SER A 176 0.65 -7.46 -9.01
C SER A 176 1.79 -8.21 -9.70
N GLY A 177 2.68 -7.48 -10.38
CA GLY A 177 3.82 -8.07 -11.06
C GLY A 177 5.00 -8.39 -10.14
N GLY A 178 6.12 -8.77 -10.76
CA GLY A 178 7.31 -9.20 -10.04
C GLY A 178 7.46 -10.73 -9.98
N SER A 179 8.62 -11.17 -9.50
CA SER A 179 8.88 -12.56 -9.13
C SER A 179 9.83 -12.60 -7.94
N ALA A 180 9.96 -13.75 -7.26
CA ALA A 180 10.94 -13.91 -6.18
C ALA A 180 12.38 -13.52 -6.55
N MET A 181 12.77 -13.63 -7.84
CA MET A 181 14.11 -13.24 -8.31
C MET A 181 14.18 -11.80 -8.82
N THR A 182 13.06 -11.24 -9.25
CA THR A 182 12.95 -9.89 -9.82
C THR A 182 11.68 -9.24 -9.29
N PRO A 183 11.64 -8.92 -7.98
CA PRO A 183 10.48 -8.27 -7.40
C PRO A 183 10.30 -6.89 -8.02
N SER A 184 9.07 -6.40 -8.02
CA SER A 184 8.80 -4.99 -8.23
C SER A 184 9.45 -4.18 -7.11
N VAL A 185 9.95 -2.98 -7.39
CA VAL A 185 10.58 -2.12 -6.38
C VAL A 185 9.79 -0.84 -6.28
N TYR A 186 9.34 -0.52 -5.07
CA TYR A 186 8.64 0.72 -4.75
C TYR A 186 9.47 1.50 -3.73
N THR A 187 9.78 2.75 -4.05
CA THR A 187 10.58 3.63 -3.18
C THR A 187 9.80 4.91 -2.91
N GLY A 188 9.56 5.17 -1.63
CA GLY A 188 8.93 6.36 -1.11
C GLY A 188 9.80 7.61 -1.24
N ASN A 189 9.52 8.60 -0.41
CA ASN A 189 10.18 9.90 -0.45
C ASN A 189 10.52 10.43 0.94
N LEU A 190 10.27 11.72 1.20
CA LEU A 190 10.60 12.36 2.48
C LEU A 190 9.34 12.59 3.33
N LEU A 191 8.20 12.07 2.88
CA LEU A 191 6.89 12.23 3.47
C LEU A 191 6.47 10.89 4.05
N ASN A 192 5.51 10.92 4.96
CA ASN A 192 4.86 9.73 5.47
C ASN A 192 4.08 9.07 4.31
N ASN A 193 4.63 7.99 3.77
CA ASN A 193 4.09 7.28 2.64
C ASN A 193 3.21 6.11 3.09
N THR A 194 2.10 5.88 2.38
CA THR A 194 1.33 4.65 2.53
C THR A 194 1.40 3.81 1.26
N PHE A 195 1.90 2.59 1.41
CA PHE A 195 2.02 1.58 0.38
C PHE A 195 0.86 0.59 0.57
N PHE A 196 -0.10 0.61 -0.35
CA PHE A 196 -1.23 -0.31 -0.33
C PHE A 196 -0.87 -1.56 -1.14
N SER A 197 -0.60 -2.67 -0.45
CA SER A 197 -0.36 -3.96 -1.09
C SER A 197 -1.64 -4.47 -1.76
N GLY A 198 -1.48 -5.09 -2.91
CA GLY A 198 -2.55 -5.77 -3.63
C GLY A 198 -2.65 -7.23 -3.20
N THR A 199 -3.57 -7.99 -3.80
CA THR A 199 -3.77 -9.41 -3.45
C THR A 199 -2.77 -10.36 -4.14
N GLY A 200 -1.63 -9.86 -4.63
CA GLY A 200 -0.61 -10.66 -5.31
C GLY A 200 0.58 -9.84 -5.79
N GLY A 201 1.66 -10.51 -6.16
CA GLY A 201 2.90 -9.91 -6.67
C GLY A 201 4.11 -10.20 -5.80
N TYR A 202 5.27 -9.71 -6.22
CA TYR A 202 6.46 -9.71 -5.37
C TYR A 202 6.96 -8.29 -5.31
N ALA A 203 7.11 -7.73 -4.11
CA ALA A 203 7.50 -6.34 -3.95
C ALA A 203 8.64 -6.18 -2.94
N THR A 204 9.58 -5.29 -3.27
CA THR A 204 10.47 -4.66 -2.31
C THR A 204 10.01 -3.22 -2.13
N VAL A 205 9.57 -2.89 -0.93
CA VAL A 205 9.03 -1.59 -0.56
C VAL A 205 10.04 -0.90 0.35
N ASN A 206 10.43 0.32 -0.01
CA ASN A 206 11.37 1.14 0.75
C ASN A 206 10.66 2.44 1.13
N GLY A 207 10.37 2.65 2.41
CA GLY A 207 9.72 3.87 2.92
C GLY A 207 10.56 5.12 2.68
N SER A 208 11.83 5.07 3.08
CA SER A 208 12.84 6.14 2.96
C SER A 208 12.88 7.07 4.17
N ASP A 209 12.44 8.32 4.10
CA ASP A 209 12.32 9.19 5.29
C ASP A 209 10.83 9.53 5.48
N GLY A 210 10.34 9.54 6.70
CA GLY A 210 8.92 9.72 7.00
C GLY A 210 8.42 8.61 7.91
N ASP A 211 7.24 8.77 8.49
CA ASP A 211 6.57 7.68 9.20
C ASP A 211 5.77 6.88 8.17
N ASP A 212 6.35 5.82 7.64
CA ASP A 212 5.83 5.09 6.49
C ASP A 212 4.94 3.92 6.93
N THR A 213 4.01 3.53 6.07
CA THR A 213 3.09 2.41 6.33
C THR A 213 2.99 1.49 5.14
N LEU A 214 3.28 0.20 5.35
CA LEU A 214 2.83 -0.86 4.45
C LEU A 214 1.47 -1.38 4.94
N ASP A 215 0.43 -1.12 4.16
CA ASP A 215 -0.91 -1.70 4.36
C ASP A 215 -1.01 -2.99 3.56
N GLU A 216 -1.06 -4.09 4.28
CA GLU A 216 -1.11 -5.45 3.74
C GLU A 216 -2.47 -5.82 3.15
N GLY A 217 -3.46 -4.93 3.28
CA GLY A 217 -4.78 -5.11 2.70
C GLY A 217 -5.48 -6.36 3.22
N THR A 218 -6.47 -6.81 2.45
CA THR A 218 -7.21 -8.06 2.74
C THR A 218 -6.43 -9.26 2.24
N GLU A 219 -6.66 -10.41 2.86
CA GLU A 219 -6.11 -11.68 2.39
C GLU A 219 -6.34 -11.90 0.89
N ALA A 220 -5.27 -12.29 0.18
CA ALA A 220 -5.44 -12.92 -1.11
C ALA A 220 -6.39 -14.10 -0.95
N THR A 221 -7.42 -14.20 -1.79
CA THR A 221 -8.41 -15.29 -1.72
C THR A 221 -7.76 -16.61 -2.12
N SER A 222 -6.97 -17.18 -1.22
CA SER A 222 -6.32 -18.46 -1.38
C SER A 222 -7.35 -19.56 -1.17
N THR A 223 -7.60 -20.33 -2.22
CA THR A 223 -8.40 -21.56 -2.17
C THR A 223 -7.52 -22.79 -1.86
N ILE A 224 -6.34 -22.59 -1.25
CA ILE A 224 -5.32 -23.65 -1.17
C ILE A 224 -5.30 -24.32 0.20
N SER A 225 -5.72 -25.59 0.17
CA SER A 225 -5.54 -26.59 1.21
C SER A 225 -4.19 -27.30 0.99
N GLY A 226 -3.10 -26.81 1.58
CA GLY A 226 -1.82 -27.54 1.59
C GLY A 226 -0.69 -26.72 2.21
N VAL A 227 0.05 -27.32 3.15
CA VAL A 227 1.26 -26.72 3.75
C VAL A 227 2.41 -26.84 2.75
N CYS A 228 2.93 -25.72 2.30
CA CYS A 228 4.06 -25.68 1.39
C CYS A 228 5.38 -25.50 2.15
N ASP A 229 6.41 -26.25 1.74
CA ASP A 229 7.76 -26.19 2.29
C ASP A 229 8.52 -25.00 1.65
N PRO A 230 8.98 -24.02 2.44
CA PRO A 230 9.55 -22.75 1.99
C PRO A 230 10.92 -22.87 1.29
N MET A 231 11.52 -24.07 1.21
CA MET A 231 12.78 -24.29 0.46
C MET A 231 12.61 -25.12 -0.83
N SER A 232 11.38 -25.49 -1.20
CA SER A 232 11.14 -26.27 -2.41
C SER A 232 10.99 -25.37 -3.64
N THR A 233 11.92 -25.49 -4.61
CA THR A 233 11.78 -24.91 -5.96
C THR A 233 10.63 -25.50 -6.78
N ALA A 234 9.77 -26.31 -6.16
CA ALA A 234 8.62 -26.98 -6.75
C ALA A 234 7.30 -26.62 -6.05
N CYS A 235 7.23 -25.44 -5.42
CA CYS A 235 5.98 -24.85 -4.96
C CYS A 235 5.34 -24.04 -6.10
N PRO A 236 4.27 -24.51 -6.77
CA PRO A 236 3.68 -23.82 -7.90
C PRO A 236 2.60 -22.81 -7.48
N ASP A 237 2.46 -22.50 -6.19
CA ASP A 237 1.41 -21.64 -5.62
C ASP A 237 1.97 -20.42 -4.88
N ASP A 238 2.91 -19.73 -5.53
CA ASP A 238 3.33 -18.39 -5.18
C ASP A 238 2.28 -17.30 -5.47
N SER A 239 0.99 -17.64 -5.33
CA SER A 239 -0.12 -16.71 -5.56
C SER A 239 -0.37 -15.74 -4.40
N HIS A 240 0.55 -15.68 -3.43
CA HIS A 240 0.51 -14.71 -2.34
C HIS A 240 1.48 -13.56 -2.66
N ALA A 241 1.07 -12.34 -2.29
CA ALA A 241 1.94 -11.19 -2.40
C ALA A 241 3.10 -11.38 -1.40
N SER A 242 4.33 -11.55 -1.88
CA SER A 242 5.50 -11.59 -0.99
C SER A 242 6.13 -10.22 -0.96
N GLU A 243 6.01 -9.55 0.19
CA GLU A 243 6.54 -8.21 0.39
C GLU A 243 7.85 -8.24 1.20
N THR A 244 8.82 -7.40 0.83
CA THR A 244 9.91 -7.01 1.72
C THR A 244 9.76 -5.53 2.03
N PHE A 245 9.48 -5.19 3.28
CA PHE A 245 9.34 -3.81 3.72
C PHE A 245 10.57 -3.34 4.48
N ASN A 246 11.21 -2.29 3.97
CA ASN A 246 12.25 -1.53 4.64
C ASN A 246 11.66 -0.17 5.03
N GLY A 247 11.56 0.12 6.32
CA GLY A 247 10.93 1.34 6.83
C GLY A 247 11.76 2.58 6.44
N GLY A 248 13.02 2.60 6.87
CA GLY A 248 13.93 3.70 6.64
C GLY A 248 14.09 4.58 7.88
N LYS A 249 13.95 5.90 7.73
CA LYS A 249 13.99 6.86 8.85
C LYS A 249 12.59 7.31 9.18
N GLY A 250 12.20 7.16 10.43
CA GLY A 250 10.95 7.70 10.95
C GLY A 250 10.42 6.74 11.98
N THR A 251 9.11 6.63 12.07
CA THR A 251 8.44 5.57 12.80
C THR A 251 7.54 4.80 11.85
N ASP A 252 7.97 3.62 11.46
CA ASP A 252 7.41 2.86 10.35
C ASP A 252 6.48 1.75 10.82
N THR A 253 5.49 1.41 10.00
CA THR A 253 4.39 0.53 10.38
C THR A 253 4.08 -0.52 9.32
N VAL A 254 3.91 -1.77 9.74
CA VAL A 254 3.25 -2.81 8.93
C VAL A 254 1.86 -3.10 9.48
N ASN A 255 0.85 -3.04 8.62
CA ASN A 255 -0.55 -3.08 9.01
C ASN A 255 -1.30 -4.26 8.37
N TYR A 256 -1.53 -5.31 9.16
CA TYR A 256 -2.32 -6.51 8.82
C TYR A 256 -3.77 -6.46 9.33
N ARG A 257 -4.29 -5.30 9.77
CA ARG A 257 -5.64 -5.21 10.41
C ARG A 257 -6.80 -5.79 9.60
N ASN A 258 -6.66 -5.89 8.29
CA ASN A 258 -7.68 -6.41 7.39
C ASN A 258 -7.52 -7.93 7.12
N ARG A 259 -6.60 -8.62 7.81
CA ARG A 259 -6.43 -10.08 7.75
C ARG A 259 -7.38 -10.78 8.73
N MET A 260 -7.86 -11.97 8.37
CA MET A 260 -8.85 -12.74 9.13
C MET A 260 -8.29 -14.06 9.69
N THR A 261 -7.21 -14.54 9.10
CA THR A 261 -6.42 -15.70 9.48
C THR A 261 -5.24 -15.23 10.31
N ALA A 262 -4.74 -16.15 11.14
CA ALA A 262 -3.57 -15.91 11.96
C ALA A 262 -2.37 -15.53 11.08
N ILE A 263 -1.64 -14.51 11.51
CA ILE A 263 -0.32 -14.19 10.97
C ILE A 263 0.79 -14.74 11.89
N TYR A 264 1.93 -15.04 11.30
CA TYR A 264 3.18 -15.18 12.04
C TYR A 264 4.21 -14.27 11.40
N VAL A 265 4.69 -13.27 12.15
CA VAL A 265 5.62 -12.27 11.64
C VAL A 265 6.71 -11.96 12.66
N LYS A 266 7.91 -11.65 12.15
CA LYS A 266 9.04 -11.15 12.95
C LYS A 266 9.64 -9.93 12.28
N MET A 267 9.95 -8.89 13.05
CA MET A 267 10.60 -7.67 12.55
C MET A 267 12.14 -7.80 12.53
N ASP A 268 12.66 -8.94 12.06
CA ASP A 268 14.10 -9.28 12.12
C ASP A 268 14.84 -9.13 10.77
N GLY A 269 14.15 -8.71 9.72
CA GLY A 269 14.67 -8.54 8.37
C GLY A 269 15.03 -9.83 7.64
N ALA A 270 14.65 -11.00 8.16
CA ALA A 270 15.02 -12.28 7.58
C ALA A 270 13.90 -13.33 7.60
N TYR A 271 13.01 -13.28 8.59
CA TYR A 271 11.90 -14.20 8.73
C TYR A 271 10.89 -14.01 7.61
N LYS A 272 10.43 -15.13 7.04
CA LYS A 272 9.41 -15.16 5.98
C LYS A 272 8.07 -15.49 6.59
N GLY A 273 7.35 -14.43 6.96
CA GLY A 273 6.10 -14.47 7.70
C GLY A 273 4.86 -14.23 6.84
N GLY A 274 3.80 -13.73 7.47
CA GLY A 274 2.54 -13.36 6.86
C GLY A 274 1.38 -14.28 7.24
N ALA A 275 0.24 -14.13 6.56
CA ALA A 275 -0.99 -14.88 6.83
C ALA A 275 -0.84 -16.38 6.56
N GLY A 276 -1.63 -17.18 7.30
CA GLY A 276 -1.69 -18.63 7.15
C GLY A 276 -0.60 -19.41 7.90
N ALA A 277 0.35 -18.73 8.53
CA ALA A 277 1.26 -19.35 9.48
C ALA A 277 0.53 -19.72 10.78
N SER A 278 0.84 -20.88 11.34
CA SER A 278 0.32 -21.28 12.66
C SER A 278 1.42 -21.86 13.54
N GLY A 279 1.81 -21.09 14.58
CA GLY A 279 2.73 -21.50 15.63
C GLY A 279 4.21 -21.17 15.40
N ALA A 280 5.00 -21.23 16.49
CA ALA A 280 6.44 -20.92 16.54
C ALA A 280 7.26 -21.59 15.43
N GLY A 281 7.81 -20.78 14.52
CA GLY A 281 8.64 -21.24 13.41
C GLY A 281 7.89 -21.73 12.16
N ALA A 282 6.58 -21.44 12.05
CA ALA A 282 5.81 -21.65 10.84
C ALA A 282 5.99 -20.48 9.87
N ASN A 283 6.45 -20.75 8.65
CA ASN A 283 6.45 -19.73 7.60
C ASN A 283 5.02 -19.39 7.19
N GLY A 284 4.77 -18.11 6.91
CA GLY A 284 3.52 -17.67 6.31
C GLY A 284 3.39 -18.20 4.88
N SER A 285 2.16 -18.29 4.40
CA SER A 285 1.92 -18.56 2.97
C SER A 285 2.39 -17.39 2.10
N GLU A 286 2.54 -16.20 2.69
CA GLU A 286 2.87 -14.95 1.99
C GLU A 286 4.38 -14.73 1.88
N ASN A 287 5.15 -15.19 2.85
CA ASN A 287 6.61 -15.04 2.92
C ASN A 287 7.07 -13.58 3.00
N ASP A 288 6.30 -12.73 3.67
CA ASP A 288 6.66 -11.34 3.90
C ASP A 288 7.91 -11.24 4.77
N VAL A 289 8.73 -10.24 4.51
CA VAL A 289 9.93 -9.93 5.27
C VAL A 289 9.85 -8.49 5.76
N ILE A 290 9.81 -8.32 7.08
CA ILE A 290 9.74 -7.02 7.73
C ILE A 290 11.12 -6.67 8.27
N ALA A 291 11.68 -5.55 7.81
CA ALA A 291 13.03 -5.14 8.17
C ALA A 291 13.17 -4.76 9.66
N VAL A 292 14.43 -4.73 10.11
CA VAL A 292 14.81 -4.40 11.50
C VAL A 292 14.62 -2.93 11.86
N ASP A 293 14.33 -2.09 10.88
CA ASP A 293 14.11 -0.65 11.02
C ASP A 293 12.61 -0.28 11.03
N VAL A 294 11.74 -1.25 11.29
CA VAL A 294 10.29 -1.04 11.44
C VAL A 294 9.93 -1.09 12.92
N GLU A 295 9.23 -0.07 13.42
CA GLU A 295 8.87 0.03 14.84
C GLU A 295 7.51 -0.58 15.16
N ASN A 296 6.52 -0.47 14.27
CA ASN A 296 5.14 -0.80 14.60
C ASN A 296 4.58 -1.95 13.77
N LEU A 297 3.79 -2.81 14.40
CA LEU A 297 3.07 -3.87 13.70
C LEU A 297 1.66 -4.06 14.26
N TYR A 298 0.69 -4.10 13.36
CA TYR A 298 -0.71 -4.29 13.71
C TYR A 298 -1.23 -5.59 13.10
N GLY A 299 -1.59 -6.56 13.96
CA GLY A 299 -2.17 -7.85 13.60
C GLY A 299 -3.58 -7.78 13.03
N GLY A 300 -4.12 -8.93 12.64
CA GLY A 300 -5.45 -9.10 12.07
C GLY A 300 -6.51 -9.52 13.09
N ALA A 301 -7.50 -10.29 12.62
CA ALA A 301 -8.56 -10.87 13.47
C ALA A 301 -8.33 -12.34 13.84
N GLY A 302 -7.19 -12.90 13.43
CA GLY A 302 -6.77 -14.27 13.73
C GLY A 302 -6.00 -14.38 15.05
N ALA A 303 -5.70 -15.59 15.51
CA ALA A 303 -4.83 -15.76 16.67
C ALA A 303 -3.36 -15.57 16.25
N ASP A 304 -2.89 -14.33 16.34
CA ASP A 304 -1.65 -13.88 15.71
C ASP A 304 -0.41 -14.20 16.56
N HIS A 305 0.74 -14.37 15.92
CA HIS A 305 2.04 -14.45 16.57
C HIS A 305 2.95 -13.36 16.01
N ILE A 306 3.28 -12.37 16.83
CA ILE A 306 4.03 -11.19 16.42
C ILE A 306 5.28 -11.05 17.30
N GLU A 307 6.44 -11.04 16.68
CA GLU A 307 7.73 -10.76 17.32
C GLU A 307 8.29 -9.41 16.84
N GLY A 308 8.53 -8.51 17.78
CA GLY A 308 9.22 -7.24 17.57
C GLY A 308 10.72 -7.40 17.33
N ASN A 309 11.46 -6.32 17.51
CA ASN A 309 12.88 -6.25 17.22
C ASN A 309 13.68 -5.65 18.39
N LEU A 310 14.73 -4.87 18.07
CA LEU A 310 15.61 -4.26 19.08
C LEU A 310 15.26 -2.79 19.36
N LEU A 311 14.23 -2.27 18.70
CA LEU A 311 13.72 -0.90 18.83
C LEU A 311 12.52 -0.87 19.78
N ASP A 312 12.09 0.33 20.17
CA ASP A 312 10.85 0.50 20.91
C ASP A 312 9.68 0.19 19.97
N ASN A 313 8.95 -0.92 20.21
CA ASN A 313 7.89 -1.36 19.30
C ASN A 313 6.46 -1.04 19.79
N ASP A 314 5.57 -0.64 18.88
CA ASP A 314 4.11 -0.59 19.12
C ASP A 314 3.43 -1.76 18.39
N ILE A 315 3.00 -2.76 19.16
CA ILE A 315 2.44 -4.00 18.63
C ILE A 315 0.99 -4.15 19.11
N GLU A 316 0.05 -4.25 18.16
CA GLU A 316 -1.35 -4.51 18.44
C GLU A 316 -1.79 -5.85 17.84
N GLY A 317 -2.30 -6.77 18.67
CA GLY A 317 -2.84 -8.07 18.23
C GLY A 317 -4.23 -7.97 17.59
N ASN A 318 -4.99 -6.92 17.91
CA ASN A 318 -6.35 -6.66 17.45
C ASN A 318 -7.39 -7.70 17.92
N GLY A 319 -7.74 -8.70 17.11
CA GLY A 319 -8.76 -9.68 17.47
C GLY A 319 -8.19 -11.08 17.39
N GLY A 320 -8.55 -11.96 18.32
CA GLY A 320 -7.93 -13.29 18.40
C GLY A 320 -7.25 -13.49 19.75
N GLY A 321 -6.69 -14.69 19.96
CA GLY A 321 -5.89 -15.01 21.14
C GLY A 321 -4.42 -14.93 20.78
N ASP A 322 -3.85 -13.74 20.88
CA ASP A 322 -2.57 -13.42 20.25
C ASP A 322 -1.36 -13.74 21.14
N THR A 323 -0.22 -13.97 20.52
CA THR A 323 1.10 -14.02 21.17
C THR A 323 1.92 -12.84 20.68
N LEU A 324 2.14 -11.85 21.55
CA LEU A 324 2.87 -10.63 21.23
C LEU A 324 4.18 -10.61 22.02
N CYS A 325 5.29 -10.48 21.34
CA CYS A 325 6.62 -10.41 21.93
C CYS A 325 7.30 -9.11 21.49
N GLY A 326 7.62 -8.22 22.44
CA GLY A 326 8.20 -6.90 22.15
C GLY A 326 9.66 -6.98 21.68
N GLY A 327 10.42 -7.94 22.20
CA GLY A 327 11.86 -8.01 21.96
C GLY A 327 12.64 -7.13 22.94
N ALA A 328 13.63 -6.40 22.44
CA ALA A 328 14.37 -5.44 23.25
C ALA A 328 13.92 -4.03 22.90
N GLY A 329 13.81 -3.14 23.89
CA GLY A 329 13.20 -1.83 23.69
C GLY A 329 12.25 -1.52 24.85
N ASN A 330 11.63 -0.34 24.82
CA ASN A 330 10.47 0.00 25.63
C ASN A 330 9.21 -0.17 24.77
N ASP A 331 8.61 -1.35 24.86
CA ASP A 331 7.55 -1.74 23.96
C ASP A 331 6.17 -1.40 24.51
N THR A 332 5.24 -1.13 23.60
CA THR A 332 3.81 -1.07 23.86
C THR A 332 3.16 -2.27 23.21
N LEU A 333 2.61 -3.17 24.02
CA LEU A 333 1.93 -4.38 23.57
C LEU A 333 0.44 -4.29 23.92
N LEU A 334 -0.41 -4.22 22.90
CA LEU A 334 -1.86 -4.18 23.02
C LEU A 334 -2.46 -5.48 22.47
N GLY A 335 -3.00 -6.32 23.35
CA GLY A 335 -3.64 -7.59 22.97
C GLY A 335 -4.91 -7.36 22.16
N ASN A 336 -6.03 -7.04 22.84
CA ASN A 336 -7.29 -6.72 22.18
C ASN A 336 -8.04 -5.55 22.86
N ASN A 337 -9.02 -4.99 22.15
CA ASN A 337 -9.92 -3.95 22.68
C ASN A 337 -11.35 -4.47 23.00
N ALA A 338 -11.68 -5.75 22.76
CA ALA A 338 -13.09 -6.14 22.61
C ALA A 338 -13.56 -7.53 23.08
N SER A 339 -12.70 -8.51 23.43
CA SER A 339 -13.18 -9.88 23.71
C SER A 339 -12.58 -10.47 24.97
N THR A 340 -13.43 -10.86 25.93
CA THR A 340 -13.01 -11.49 27.20
C THR A 340 -12.87 -13.00 27.11
N THR A 341 -12.98 -13.59 25.91
CA THR A 341 -12.94 -15.06 25.70
C THR A 341 -11.67 -15.57 25.05
N ASP A 342 -10.87 -14.66 24.52
CA ASP A 342 -9.60 -14.98 23.88
C ASP A 342 -8.50 -14.77 24.93
N ASN A 343 -7.49 -15.65 24.92
CA ASN A 343 -6.40 -15.61 25.89
C ASN A 343 -5.17 -15.07 25.17
N GLU A 344 -4.74 -13.86 25.54
CA GLU A 344 -3.53 -13.26 25.02
C GLU A 344 -2.30 -13.70 25.81
N THR A 345 -1.18 -13.83 25.11
CA THR A 345 0.14 -14.05 25.68
C THR A 345 1.02 -12.85 25.34
N LEU A 346 1.30 -12.01 26.33
CA LEU A 346 2.10 -10.80 26.15
C LEU A 346 3.47 -10.97 26.81
N HIS A 347 4.53 -10.92 26.01
CA HIS A 347 5.92 -10.98 26.43
C HIS A 347 6.59 -9.63 26.13
N GLY A 348 6.97 -8.87 27.16
CA GLY A 348 7.80 -7.67 26.94
C GLY A 348 9.26 -7.98 26.56
N GLY A 349 9.63 -9.25 26.43
CA GLY A 349 10.95 -9.68 25.97
C GLY A 349 10.82 -10.47 24.69
N ASP A 350 11.73 -11.42 24.48
CA ASP A 350 11.57 -12.42 23.44
C ASP A 350 10.45 -13.44 23.75
N CYS A 351 10.01 -14.21 22.75
CA CYS A 351 9.02 -15.26 22.95
C CYS A 351 9.59 -16.52 23.65
N ALA A 352 10.92 -16.61 23.84
CA ALA A 352 11.53 -17.76 24.51
C ALA A 352 11.46 -17.65 26.04
N ASP A 353 11.02 -16.50 26.57
CA ASP A 353 11.00 -16.16 28.01
C ASP A 353 12.39 -16.43 28.63
N ASP A 354 13.44 -16.19 27.83
CA ASP A 354 14.80 -16.20 28.33
C ASP A 354 15.10 -14.84 28.98
N ALA A 355 16.17 -14.78 29.78
CA ALA A 355 16.45 -13.60 30.61
C ALA A 355 17.01 -12.43 29.80
N ASP A 356 16.46 -12.12 28.63
CA ASP A 356 16.72 -10.88 27.92
C ASP A 356 15.93 -9.75 28.59
N PRO A 357 16.61 -8.78 29.24
CA PRO A 357 15.94 -7.64 29.81
C PRO A 357 15.56 -6.70 28.66
N GLY A 358 14.37 -6.91 28.08
CA GLY A 358 13.62 -5.79 27.51
C GLY A 358 13.61 -4.63 28.51
N ALA A 359 13.55 -3.39 28.01
CA ALA A 359 13.44 -2.24 28.89
C ALA A 359 12.01 -2.17 29.48
N PHE A 360 11.54 -1.00 29.87
CA PHE A 360 10.21 -0.90 30.48
C PHE A 360 9.13 -1.08 29.41
N ASN A 361 8.32 -2.14 29.50
CA ASN A 361 7.22 -2.34 28.55
C ASN A 361 5.85 -2.17 29.18
N MET A 362 4.94 -1.60 28.38
CA MET A 362 3.54 -1.40 28.70
C MET A 362 2.69 -2.47 28.02
N CYS A 363 1.97 -3.26 28.81
CA CYS A 363 1.16 -4.37 28.30
C CYS A 363 -0.33 -4.12 28.64
N LEU A 364 -1.18 -4.00 27.63
CA LEU A 364 -2.58 -3.54 27.72
C LEU A 364 -3.56 -4.61 27.18
N GLY A 365 -4.75 -4.70 27.79
CA GLY A 365 -5.89 -5.45 27.19
C GLY A 365 -5.94 -6.97 27.41
N THR A 366 -5.62 -7.47 28.61
CA THR A 366 -5.64 -8.93 28.88
C THR A 366 -7.04 -9.47 29.20
N GLY A 367 -7.51 -10.44 28.41
CA GLY A 367 -8.51 -11.43 28.83
C GLY A 367 -7.93 -12.26 29.99
N SER A 368 -8.62 -12.25 31.13
CA SER A 368 -8.33 -13.03 32.35
C SER A 368 -6.85 -13.28 32.65
N ALA A 369 -6.20 -12.33 33.33
CA ALA A 369 -4.94 -12.46 34.09
C ALA A 369 -4.28 -13.86 34.00
N GLY A 370 -3.54 -14.09 32.92
CA GLY A 370 -2.57 -15.17 32.87
C GLY A 370 -1.66 -14.99 34.09
N THR A 371 -1.73 -15.91 35.04
CA THR A 371 -0.76 -15.94 36.13
C THR A 371 0.62 -16.00 35.48
N PRO A 372 1.53 -15.04 35.74
CA PRO A 372 2.89 -15.09 35.22
C PRO A 372 3.45 -16.45 35.58
N LEU A 373 3.80 -17.24 34.56
CA LEU A 373 4.21 -18.62 34.78
C LEU A 373 5.59 -18.72 35.42
N VAL A 374 6.26 -17.62 35.76
CA VAL A 374 7.27 -17.63 36.83
C VAL A 374 7.37 -16.25 37.49
N ALA A 375 7.29 -16.23 38.82
CA ALA A 375 7.51 -15.04 39.62
C ALA A 375 8.99 -14.63 39.53
N ASN A 376 9.33 -13.73 38.60
CA ASN A 376 10.49 -12.81 38.57
C ASN A 376 10.47 -11.82 37.37
N ALA A 377 9.54 -11.91 36.42
CA ALA A 377 9.48 -11.04 35.24
C ALA A 377 8.85 -9.66 35.54
N GLN A 378 9.66 -8.59 35.59
CA GLN A 378 9.21 -7.19 35.62
C GLN A 378 9.22 -6.53 34.22
N ASN A 379 9.08 -7.29 33.13
CA ASN A 379 9.12 -6.74 31.78
C ASN A 379 7.75 -6.35 31.21
N CYS A 380 6.65 -6.49 31.95
CA CYS A 380 5.33 -6.01 31.53
C CYS A 380 4.65 -5.30 32.71
N GLN A 381 4.45 -3.98 32.62
CA GLN A 381 3.53 -3.28 33.51
C GLN A 381 2.12 -3.35 32.92
N PHE A 382 1.25 -4.15 33.55
CA PHE A 382 -0.16 -4.18 33.21
C PHE A 382 -0.86 -2.89 33.67
N VAL A 383 -1.45 -2.16 32.72
CA VAL A 383 -2.26 -0.97 33.02
C VAL A 383 -3.71 -1.28 32.64
N SER A 384 -4.62 -1.21 33.61
CA SER A 384 -6.07 -1.29 33.33
C SER A 384 -6.53 0.02 32.71
N GLN A 385 -7.23 -0.02 31.58
CA GLN A 385 -7.93 1.14 31.04
C GLN A 385 -9.04 1.64 31.98
#